data_AF-A0AAJ6E447-F1
#
_entry.id   AF-A0AAJ6E447-F1
#
_cell.length_a   1.000
_cell.length_b   1.000
_cell.length_c   1.000
_cell.angle_alpha   90.00
_cell.angle_beta   90.00
_cell.angle_gamma   90.00
#
_symmetry.space_group_name_H-M   'P 1'
#
loop_
_entity.id
_entity.type
_entity.pdbx_description
1 polymer ?
#
loop_
_entity_poly.entity_id
_entity_poly.type
_entity_poly.pdbx_seq_one_letter_code
_entity_poly.pdbx_strand_id
1 'polypeptide(L)'
;MTSALRSVTEGLVERVARWLGLDRDVRELNNLDETEIAAIARDLRMPVSQLKKLAAHGRGAKELPQLLKQLGLDEAVIAEACPDVLREMSSICALCVAKTRCSHDLARGSADLNYDRYCPSGQTIGALQKANKADDIALHRGPLCG
;
A
#
# COMPACT_ATOMS: atom_id res chain seq x y z
N MET A 1 23.39 24.95 16.24
CA MET A 1 23.67 23.85 15.29
C MET A 1 22.36 23.11 14.94
N THR A 2 21.35 23.78 14.38
CA THR A 2 19.93 23.32 14.42
C THR A 2 19.19 23.33 13.07
N SER A 3 19.88 23.55 11.95
CA SER A 3 19.24 23.77 10.65
C SER A 3 19.08 22.51 9.77
N ALA A 4 19.98 21.53 9.88
CA ALA A 4 20.04 20.38 8.96
C ALA A 4 19.08 19.21 9.32
N LEU A 5 18.57 19.16 10.56
CA LEU A 5 17.61 18.13 11.01
C LEU A 5 16.15 18.41 10.58
N ARG A 6 15.92 19.58 9.95
CA ARG A 6 14.59 20.15 9.68
C ARG A 6 13.86 19.53 8.48
N SER A 7 14.56 18.95 7.50
CA SER A 7 13.93 18.47 6.26
C SER A 7 13.55 16.99 6.25
N VAL A 8 14.12 16.18 7.14
CA VAL A 8 13.98 14.71 7.10
C VAL A 8 12.66 14.26 7.73
N THR A 9 12.15 15.02 8.70
CA THR A 9 10.98 14.73 9.53
C THR A 9 9.66 15.14 8.89
N GLU A 10 9.57 16.33 8.27
CA GLU A 10 8.40 16.80 7.50
C GLU A 10 7.99 15.80 6.42
N GLY A 11 8.98 15.19 5.77
CA GLY A 11 8.69 14.17 4.80
C GLY A 11 8.03 12.94 5.44
N LEU A 12 8.46 12.46 6.61
CA LEU A 12 8.14 11.10 7.09
C LEU A 12 6.62 10.89 7.21
N VAL A 13 5.93 11.84 7.85
CA VAL A 13 4.50 11.77 8.15
C VAL A 13 3.64 12.00 6.90
N GLU A 14 3.96 13.02 6.09
CA GLU A 14 3.27 13.23 4.82
C GLU A 14 3.43 12.03 3.87
N ARG A 15 4.58 11.34 3.93
CA ARG A 15 4.87 10.15 3.13
C ARG A 15 4.04 8.94 3.58
N VAL A 16 3.63 8.87 4.85
CA VAL A 16 2.70 7.86 5.40
C VAL A 16 1.25 8.23 5.11
N ALA A 17 0.85 9.50 5.24
CA ALA A 17 -0.50 9.97 4.93
C ALA A 17 -0.83 9.85 3.43
N ARG A 18 0.09 10.27 2.56
CA ARG A 18 0.02 10.01 1.10
C ARG A 18 0.02 8.51 0.78
N TRP A 19 0.65 7.68 1.60
CA TRP A 19 0.63 6.22 1.46
C TRP A 19 -0.73 5.62 1.86
N LEU A 20 -1.44 6.19 2.84
CA LEU A 20 -2.76 5.73 3.27
C LEU A 20 -3.92 6.23 2.37
N GLY A 21 -3.66 7.07 1.37
CA GLY A 21 -4.72 7.65 0.52
C GLY A 21 -5.67 8.59 1.27
N LEU A 22 -5.32 9.00 2.49
CA LEU A 22 -6.14 9.87 3.34
C LEU A 22 -5.75 11.32 3.09
N ASP A 23 -6.55 12.02 2.28
CA ASP A 23 -6.42 13.46 2.05
C ASP A 23 -7.06 14.22 3.22
N ARG A 24 -6.45 14.16 4.42
CA ARG A 24 -6.90 14.93 5.60
C ARG A 24 -5.80 15.81 6.16
N ASP A 25 -6.17 17.07 6.36
CA ASP A 25 -5.36 18.24 6.68
C ASP A 25 -4.22 18.00 7.69
N VAL A 26 -3.01 18.34 7.23
CA VAL A 26 -1.69 18.01 7.80
C VAL A 26 -1.25 18.97 8.94
N ARG A 27 -2.10 19.92 9.37
CA ARG A 27 -1.63 21.09 10.13
C ARG A 27 -1.49 20.91 11.65
N GLU A 28 -1.99 19.83 12.25
CA GLU A 28 -2.09 19.75 13.73
C GLU A 28 -1.23 18.66 14.40
N LEU A 29 -0.46 17.86 13.65
CA LEU A 29 0.16 16.63 14.18
C LEU A 29 1.69 16.68 14.36
N ASN A 30 2.25 17.89 14.50
CA ASN A 30 3.70 18.15 14.45
C ASN A 30 4.48 17.99 15.78
N ASN A 31 3.96 17.26 16.77
CA ASN A 31 4.60 17.14 18.09
C ASN A 31 4.83 15.69 18.57
N LEU A 32 4.93 14.71 17.66
CA LEU A 32 4.98 13.31 18.06
C LEU A 32 6.38 12.79 18.43
N ASP A 33 6.53 12.22 19.62
CA ASP A 33 7.72 11.58 20.19
C ASP A 33 7.85 10.07 19.84
N GLU A 34 8.90 9.41 20.34
CA GLU A 34 9.15 7.98 20.04
C GLU A 34 8.03 7.05 20.53
N THR A 35 7.33 7.42 21.59
CA THR A 35 6.17 6.69 22.13
C THR A 35 5.00 6.78 21.15
N GLU A 36 4.79 7.96 20.57
CA GLU A 36 3.73 8.21 19.60
C GLU A 36 4.02 7.50 18.26
N ILE A 37 5.28 7.45 17.82
CA ILE A 37 5.69 6.62 16.67
C ILE A 37 5.46 5.13 16.94
N ALA A 38 5.78 4.65 18.15
CA ALA A 38 5.54 3.26 18.53
C ALA A 38 4.05 2.93 18.64
N ALA A 39 3.22 3.88 19.07
CA ALA A 39 1.77 3.75 19.09
C ALA A 39 1.20 3.64 17.68
N ILE A 40 1.60 4.54 16.76
CA ILE A 40 1.21 4.47 15.35
C ILE A 40 1.63 3.14 14.73
N ALA A 41 2.85 2.69 14.98
CA ALA A 41 3.34 1.41 14.48
C ALA A 41 2.49 0.24 15.02
N ARG A 42 2.10 0.28 16.30
CA ARG A 42 1.23 -0.73 16.93
C ARG A 42 -0.17 -0.73 16.33
N ASP A 43 -0.77 0.43 16.14
CA ASP A 43 -2.12 0.59 15.57
C ASP A 43 -2.14 0.12 14.11
N LEU A 44 -1.06 0.39 13.36
CA LEU A 44 -0.85 -0.10 12.01
C LEU A 44 -0.36 -1.56 11.95
N ARG A 45 -0.22 -2.23 13.10
CA ARG A 45 0.30 -3.61 13.25
C ARG A 45 1.61 -3.83 12.48
N MET A 46 2.52 -2.87 12.56
CA MET A 46 3.74 -2.82 11.79
C MET A 46 4.96 -2.60 12.70
N PRO A 47 6.13 -3.17 12.37
CA PRO A 47 7.37 -2.80 13.04
C PRO A 47 7.72 -1.32 12.86
N VAL A 48 8.16 -0.65 13.92
CA VAL A 48 8.64 0.75 13.88
C VAL A 48 9.73 0.95 12.82
N SER A 49 10.62 -0.04 12.64
CA SER A 49 11.66 -0.01 11.62
C SER A 49 11.11 -0.02 10.19
N GLN A 50 9.99 -0.70 9.98
CA GLN A 50 9.27 -0.74 8.70
C GLN A 50 8.52 0.58 8.46
N LEU A 51 7.89 1.14 9.49
CA LEU A 51 7.25 2.46 9.42
C LEU A 51 8.25 3.56 9.04
N LYS A 52 9.43 3.57 9.66
CA LYS A 52 10.52 4.50 9.32
C LYS A 52 11.02 4.32 7.88
N LYS A 53 11.16 3.07 7.40
CA LYS A 53 11.54 2.79 6.00
C LYS A 53 10.48 3.29 5.02
N LEU A 54 9.21 3.00 5.26
CA LEU A 54 8.11 3.42 4.39
C LEU A 54 8.05 4.93 4.25
N ALA A 55 8.12 5.57 5.40
CA ALA A 55 8.09 6.99 5.46
C ALA A 55 9.33 7.64 4.84
N ALA A 56 10.49 6.97 4.77
CA ALA A 56 11.65 7.45 4.01
C ALA A 56 11.44 7.37 2.47
N HIS A 57 10.63 6.45 1.98
CA HIS A 57 10.51 6.16 0.53
C HIS A 57 9.49 7.01 -0.22
N GLY A 58 8.55 7.63 0.49
CA GLY A 58 7.84 8.84 0.07
C GLY A 58 6.96 8.89 -1.15
N ARG A 59 6.85 7.80 -1.89
CA ARG A 59 5.82 7.54 -2.88
C ARG A 59 5.42 6.08 -2.70
N GLY A 60 4.54 5.84 -1.72
CA GLY A 60 4.08 4.52 -1.34
C GLY A 60 3.23 3.90 -2.44
N ALA A 61 3.57 2.66 -2.81
CA ALA A 61 2.76 1.74 -3.62
C ALA A 61 2.02 2.25 -4.87
N LYS A 62 2.43 3.33 -5.54
CA LYS A 62 1.70 3.87 -6.71
C LYS A 62 1.47 2.84 -7.82
N GLU A 63 2.31 1.82 -7.89
CA GLU A 63 2.22 0.70 -8.83
C GLU A 63 1.08 -0.27 -8.47
N LEU A 64 0.77 -0.47 -7.18
CA LEU A 64 -0.23 -1.44 -6.75
C LEU A 64 -1.65 -1.07 -7.24
N PRO A 65 -2.18 0.15 -7.04
CA PRO A 65 -3.46 0.56 -7.62
C PRO A 65 -3.53 0.37 -9.14
N GLN A 66 -2.43 0.67 -9.85
CA GLN A 66 -2.36 0.52 -11.30
C GLN A 66 -2.38 -0.96 -11.71
N LEU A 67 -1.66 -1.81 -10.96
CA LEU A 67 -1.64 -3.25 -11.18
C LEU A 67 -3.02 -3.86 -10.92
N LEU A 68 -3.64 -3.55 -9.79
CA LEU A 68 -5.00 -4.03 -9.48
C LEU A 68 -5.98 -3.63 -10.59
N LYS A 69 -5.94 -2.38 -11.02
CA LYS A 69 -6.77 -1.88 -12.13
C LYS A 69 -6.50 -2.62 -13.45
N GLN A 70 -5.24 -2.85 -13.84
CA GLN A 70 -4.91 -3.61 -15.05
C GLN A 70 -5.36 -5.07 -14.97
N LEU A 71 -5.43 -5.64 -13.76
CA LEU A 71 -5.89 -6.99 -13.49
C LEU A 71 -7.41 -7.11 -13.31
N GLY A 72 -8.14 -6.00 -13.46
CA GLY A 72 -9.60 -5.96 -13.29
C GLY A 72 -10.10 -6.02 -11.86
N LEU A 73 -9.22 -5.78 -10.88
CA LEU A 73 -9.56 -5.72 -9.46
C LEU A 73 -9.84 -4.27 -9.04
N ASP A 74 -10.99 -4.04 -8.41
CA ASP A 74 -11.34 -2.73 -7.87
C ASP A 74 -10.75 -2.56 -6.46
N GLU A 75 -9.83 -1.61 -6.32
CA GLU A 75 -9.19 -1.28 -5.05
C GLU A 75 -10.20 -0.82 -3.99
N ALA A 76 -11.26 -0.10 -4.36
CA ALA A 76 -12.27 0.37 -3.41
C ALA A 76 -13.06 -0.80 -2.82
N VAL A 77 -13.38 -1.79 -3.65
CA VAL A 77 -14.07 -3.02 -3.21
C VAL A 77 -13.16 -3.83 -2.28
N ILE A 78 -11.86 -3.93 -2.58
CA ILE A 78 -10.89 -4.59 -1.70
C ILE A 78 -10.73 -3.80 -0.39
N ALA A 79 -10.72 -2.47 -0.43
CA ALA A 79 -10.62 -1.62 0.75
C ALA A 79 -11.82 -1.79 1.70
N GLU A 80 -13.01 -1.97 1.14
CA GLU A 80 -14.24 -2.20 1.90
C GLU A 80 -14.30 -3.63 2.47
N ALA A 81 -14.02 -4.64 1.64
CA ALA A 81 -14.15 -6.05 2.03
C ALA A 81 -12.97 -6.57 2.86
N CYS A 82 -11.75 -6.12 2.55
CA CYS A 82 -10.50 -6.68 3.06
C CYS A 82 -9.44 -5.60 3.34
N PRO A 83 -9.72 -4.60 4.21
CA PRO A 83 -8.83 -3.46 4.44
C PRO A 83 -7.43 -3.85 4.92
N ASP A 84 -7.32 -4.93 5.71
CA ASP A 84 -6.02 -5.43 6.19
C ASP A 84 -5.16 -6.02 5.07
N VAL A 85 -5.78 -6.75 4.15
CA VAL A 85 -5.11 -7.32 2.97
C VAL A 85 -4.59 -6.21 2.07
N LEU A 86 -5.40 -5.18 1.81
CA LEU A 86 -4.97 -4.03 1.01
C LEU A 86 -3.82 -3.26 1.69
N ARG A 87 -3.92 -3.02 3.01
CA ARG A 87 -2.87 -2.35 3.78
C ARG A 87 -1.54 -3.10 3.74
N GLU A 88 -1.59 -4.42 3.87
CA GLU A 88 -0.41 -5.27 3.80
C GLU A 88 0.21 -5.26 2.40
N MET A 89 -0.59 -5.47 1.35
CA MET A 89 -0.10 -5.38 -0.03
C MET A 89 0.48 -4.00 -0.35
N SER A 90 -0.16 -2.92 0.09
CA SER A 90 0.35 -1.54 -0.06
C SER A 90 1.66 -1.34 0.68
N SER A 91 1.82 -1.92 1.88
CA SER A 91 3.07 -1.88 2.64
C SER A 91 4.21 -2.62 1.93
N ILE A 92 3.94 -3.85 1.47
CA ILE A 92 4.87 -4.70 0.74
C ILE A 92 5.27 -4.03 -0.57
N CYS A 93 4.30 -3.57 -1.35
CA CYS A 93 4.53 -2.88 -2.61
C CYS A 93 5.39 -1.64 -2.40
N ALA A 94 5.11 -0.84 -1.37
CA ALA A 94 5.88 0.36 -1.07
C ALA A 94 7.37 0.10 -0.81
N LEU A 95 7.75 -1.10 -0.34
CA LEU A 95 9.13 -1.52 -0.07
C LEU A 95 9.70 -2.47 -1.15
N CYS A 96 8.95 -2.75 -2.21
CA CYS A 96 9.33 -3.74 -3.21
C CYS A 96 10.55 -3.28 -4.03
N VAL A 97 11.58 -4.13 -4.08
CA VAL A 97 12.81 -3.89 -4.87
C VAL A 97 12.57 -4.00 -6.38
N ALA A 98 11.52 -4.69 -6.82
CA ALA A 98 11.17 -4.87 -8.22
C ALA A 98 10.27 -3.76 -8.78
N LYS A 99 10.06 -2.64 -8.04
CA LYS A 99 9.18 -1.54 -8.48
C LYS A 99 9.50 -1.01 -9.87
N THR A 100 10.77 -0.77 -10.19
CA THR A 100 11.16 -0.26 -11.51
C THR A 100 10.70 -1.18 -12.64
N ARG A 101 10.82 -2.49 -12.45
CA ARG A 101 10.30 -3.49 -13.39
C ARG A 101 8.78 -3.42 -13.47
N CYS A 102 8.11 -3.36 -12.31
CA CYS A 102 6.66 -3.22 -12.25
C CYS A 102 6.16 -1.99 -13.01
N SER A 103 6.73 -0.81 -12.76
CA SER A 103 6.36 0.42 -13.46
C SER A 103 6.56 0.31 -14.98
N HIS A 104 7.64 -0.37 -15.42
CA HIS A 104 7.90 -0.59 -16.84
C HIS A 104 6.86 -1.52 -17.48
N ASP A 105 6.54 -2.64 -16.82
CA ASP A 105 5.56 -3.61 -17.33
C ASP A 105 4.15 -2.98 -17.34
N LEU A 106 3.81 -2.17 -16.32
CA LEU A 106 2.57 -1.36 -16.25
C LEU A 106 2.48 -0.36 -17.40
N ALA A 107 3.55 0.42 -17.65
CA ALA A 107 3.58 1.41 -18.73
C ALA A 107 3.43 0.77 -20.13
N ARG A 108 3.84 -0.50 -20.26
CA ARG A 108 3.69 -1.29 -21.50
C ARG A 108 2.37 -2.04 -21.60
N GLY A 109 1.52 -1.99 -20.57
CA GLY A 109 0.29 -2.78 -20.49
C GLY A 109 0.54 -4.29 -20.49
N SER A 110 1.68 -4.72 -19.93
CA SER A 110 2.12 -6.12 -19.90
C SER A 110 2.33 -6.65 -18.48
N ALA A 111 1.91 -5.88 -17.47
CA ALA A 111 2.05 -6.29 -16.08
C ALA A 111 1.19 -7.52 -15.78
N ASP A 112 -0.01 -7.61 -16.36
CA ASP A 112 -0.91 -8.77 -16.28
C ASP A 112 -0.24 -10.10 -16.67
N LEU A 113 0.70 -10.07 -17.62
CA LEU A 113 1.44 -11.23 -18.09
C LEU A 113 2.66 -11.61 -17.24
N ASN A 114 3.17 -10.69 -16.41
CA ASN A 114 4.52 -10.81 -15.83
C ASN A 114 4.60 -10.56 -14.32
N TYR A 115 3.59 -9.94 -13.72
CA TYR A 115 3.66 -9.47 -12.33
C TYR A 115 3.93 -10.60 -11.35
N ASP A 116 3.37 -11.78 -11.58
CA ASP A 116 3.51 -12.97 -10.75
C ASP A 116 4.98 -13.40 -10.57
N ARG A 117 5.86 -13.06 -11.53
CA ARG A 117 7.29 -13.39 -11.48
C ARG A 117 8.12 -12.52 -10.54
N TYR A 118 7.61 -11.36 -10.12
CA TYR A 118 8.38 -10.41 -9.32
C TYR A 118 7.60 -9.70 -8.22
N CYS A 119 6.26 -9.72 -8.26
CA CYS A 119 5.41 -9.08 -7.27
C CYS A 119 5.31 -9.96 -6.03
N PRO A 120 5.77 -9.51 -4.85
CA PRO A 120 5.68 -10.31 -3.64
C PRO A 120 4.22 -10.57 -3.20
N SER A 121 3.28 -9.71 -3.62
CA SER A 121 1.84 -9.89 -3.40
C SER A 121 1.15 -10.72 -4.50
N GLY A 122 1.90 -11.34 -5.42
CA GLY A 122 1.33 -12.07 -6.57
C GLY A 122 0.36 -13.18 -6.18
N GLN A 123 0.69 -13.95 -5.14
CA GLN A 123 -0.20 -15.01 -4.62
C GLN A 123 -1.50 -14.43 -4.06
N THR A 124 -1.41 -13.35 -3.26
CA THR A 124 -2.58 -12.67 -2.68
C THR A 124 -3.49 -12.10 -3.76
N ILE A 125 -2.92 -11.45 -4.77
CA ILE A 125 -3.66 -10.92 -5.93
C ILE A 125 -4.37 -12.06 -6.67
N GLY A 126 -3.69 -13.19 -6.91
CA GLY A 126 -4.31 -14.35 -7.55
C GLY A 126 -5.46 -14.95 -6.74
N ALA A 127 -5.41 -14.90 -5.41
CA ALA A 127 -6.54 -15.30 -4.56
C ALA A 127 -7.72 -14.33 -4.70
N LEU A 128 -7.47 -13.02 -4.68
CA LEU A 128 -8.49 -11.99 -4.89
C LEU A 128 -9.16 -12.11 -6.26
N GLN A 129 -8.42 -12.41 -7.33
CA GLN A 129 -9.00 -12.65 -8.66
C GLN A 129 -9.93 -13.85 -8.70
N LYS A 130 -9.63 -14.92 -7.93
CA LYS A 130 -10.52 -16.09 -7.83
C LYS A 130 -11.79 -15.75 -7.05
N ALA A 131 -11.65 -15.04 -5.94
CA ALA A 131 -12.78 -14.57 -5.15
C ALA A 131 -13.68 -13.63 -5.96
N ASN A 132 -13.10 -12.65 -6.67
CA ASN A 132 -13.85 -11.73 -7.52
C ASN A 132 -14.64 -12.46 -8.62
N LYS A 133 -14.04 -13.46 -9.28
CA LYS A 133 -14.74 -14.29 -10.27
C LYS A 133 -15.85 -15.14 -9.65
N ALA A 134 -15.66 -15.62 -8.43
CA ALA A 134 -16.69 -16.35 -7.72
C ALA A 134 -17.87 -15.44 -7.37
N ASP A 135 -17.61 -14.19 -6.97
CA ASP A 135 -18.62 -13.17 -6.69
C ASP A 135 -19.35 -12.71 -7.96
N ASP A 136 -18.63 -12.55 -9.09
CA ASP A 136 -19.22 -12.26 -10.40
C ASP A 136 -20.19 -13.37 -10.87
N ILE A 137 -19.93 -14.62 -10.47
CA ILE A 137 -20.80 -15.77 -10.74
C ILE A 137 -21.93 -15.87 -9.70
N ALA A 138 -21.66 -15.51 -8.45
CA ALA A 138 -22.58 -15.58 -7.31
C ALA A 138 -23.20 -14.20 -7.04
N LEU A 139 -24.17 -13.80 -7.87
CA LEU A 139 -24.75 -12.45 -7.89
C LEU A 139 -25.32 -11.92 -6.55
N HIS A 140 -25.38 -12.66 -5.43
CA HIS A 140 -25.79 -12.12 -4.11
C HIS A 140 -24.99 -12.68 -2.90
N ARG A 141 -24.09 -11.83 -2.38
CA ARG A 141 -23.43 -11.75 -1.05
C ARG A 141 -22.65 -12.97 -0.52
N GLY A 142 -21.33 -12.88 -0.63
CA GLY A 142 -20.32 -13.39 0.32
C GLY A 142 -19.10 -12.44 0.33
N PRO A 143 -18.29 -12.38 1.39
CA PRO A 143 -17.13 -11.48 1.42
C PRO A 143 -15.98 -12.02 0.54
N LEU A 144 -15.31 -11.12 -0.20
CA LEU A 144 -14.08 -11.40 -0.97
C LEU A 144 -12.97 -12.08 -0.16
N CYS A 145 -13.01 -11.96 1.17
CA CYS A 145 -12.12 -12.61 2.11
C CYS A 145 -12.94 -13.40 3.13
N GLY A 146 -12.96 -14.73 2.95
CA GLY A 146 -13.57 -15.72 3.82
C GLY A 146 -12.82 -17.03 3.75
#